data_AF-A0A959YWV4-F1
#
_entry.id   AF-A0A959YWV4-F1
#
_cell.length_a   1.000
_cell.length_b   1.000
_cell.length_c   1.000
_cell.angle_alpha   90.00
_cell.angle_beta   90.00
_cell.angle_gamma   90.00
#
_symmetry.space_group_name_H-M   'P 1'
#
loop_
_entity.id
_entity.type
_entity.pdbx_description
1 polymer ?
#
loop_
_entity_poly.entity_id
_entity_poly.type
_entity_poly.pdbx_seq_one_letter_code
_entity_poly.pdbx_strand_id
1 'polypeptide(L)' 'MDVEVLSRLQFAFTVAFHYIYPPLSIGLGLVMVVMEGLYLRTGNDAYHRLARFWTKIFALTFG' A
#
# COMPACT_ATOMS: atom_id res chain seq x y z
N MET A 1 16.00 7.11 32.50
CA MET A 1 14.75 7.06 31.72
C MET A 1 13.84 6.08 32.44
N ASP A 2 12.64 6.52 32.82
CA ASP A 2 11.65 5.63 33.45
C ASP A 2 11.12 4.62 32.42
N VAL A 3 10.67 3.45 32.89
CA VAL A 3 10.10 2.37 32.07
C VAL A 3 8.93 2.91 31.25
N GLU A 4 8.09 3.76 31.85
CA GLU A 4 6.96 4.38 31.16
C GLU A 4 7.40 5.13 29.89
N VAL A 5 8.42 5.98 29.99
CA VAL A 5 8.91 6.79 28.87
C VAL A 5 9.52 5.90 27.79
N LEU A 6 10.27 4.87 28.19
CA LEU A 6 10.90 3.94 27.26
C LEU A 6 9.85 3.10 26.51
N SER A 7 8.81 2.65 27.19
CA SER A 7 7.68 1.94 26.58
C SER A 7 6.91 2.82 25.59
N ARG A 8 6.69 4.10 25.90
CA ARG A 8 6.05 5.05 24.96
C ARG A 8 6.89 5.27 23.72
N LEU A 9 8.22 5.40 23.87
CA LEU A 9 9.14 5.58 22.75
C LEU A 9 9.18 4.33 21.85
N GLN A 10 9.25 3.14 22.44
CA GLN A 10 9.22 1.88 21.70
C GLN A 10 7.92 1.76 20.89
N PHE A 11 6.77 2.01 21.53
CA PHE A 11 5.48 1.96 20.84
C PHE A 11 5.39 2.99 19.71
N ALA A 12 5.80 4.23 19.98
CA ALA A 12 5.80 5.30 18.97
C ALA A 12 6.67 4.94 17.76
N PHE A 13 7.86 4.37 17.99
CA PHE A 13 8.74 3.90 16.93
C PHE A 13 8.06 2.78 16.13
N THR A 14 7.52 1.76 16.80
CA THR A 14 6.83 0.64 16.13
C THR A 14 5.66 1.15 15.29
N VAL A 15 4.72 1.88 15.89
CA VAL A 15 3.50 2.32 15.19
C VAL A 15 3.79 3.28 14.03
N ALA A 16 4.85 4.09 14.13
CA ALA A 16 5.26 4.99 13.04
C ALA A 16 5.61 4.23 11.76
N PHE A 17 6.37 3.13 11.85
CA PHE A 17 6.66 2.29 10.67
C PHE A 17 5.44 1.47 10.24
N HIS A 18 4.65 0.97 11.20
CA HIS A 18 3.46 0.18 10.90
C HIS A 18 2.40 1.00 10.17
N TYR A 19 2.31 2.31 10.37
CA TYR A 19 1.27 3.12 9.72
C TYR A 19 1.57 3.49 8.27
N ILE A 20 2.78 3.24 7.77
CA ILE A 20 3.15 3.61 6.38
C ILE A 20 2.59 2.60 5.37
N TYR A 21 2.77 1.31 5.65
CA TYR A 21 2.45 0.24 4.70
C TYR A 21 0.95 -0.07 4.52
N PRO A 22 0.11 -0.08 5.58
CA PRO A 22 -1.33 -0.35 5.45
C PRO A 22 -2.10 0.64 4.57
N PRO A 23 -2.04 1.98 4.79
CA PRO A 23 -2.77 2.91 3.95
C PRO A 23 -2.23 2.93 2.51
N LEU A 24 -0.92 2.73 2.33
CA LEU A 24 -0.31 2.59 1.00
C LEU A 24 -0.88 1.35 0.28
N SER A 25 -0.96 0.22 0.95
CA SER A 25 -1.49 -1.03 0.40
C SER A 25 -2.97 -0.89 0.04
N ILE A 26 -3.78 -0.27 0.91
CA ILE A 26 -5.21 -0.01 0.65
C ILE A 26 -5.37 0.90 -0.58
N GLY A 27 -4.59 1.98 -0.66
CA GLY A 27 -4.63 2.92 -1.79
C GLY A 27 -4.21 2.27 -3.11
N LEU A 28 -3.09 1.54 -3.12
CA LEU A 28 -2.61 0.81 -4.30
C LEU A 28 -3.59 -0.28 -4.74
N GLY A 29 -4.22 -0.98 -3.80
CA GLY A 29 -5.29 -1.95 -4.08
C GLY A 29 -6.44 -1.31 -4.85
N LEU A 30 -6.91 -0.15 -4.40
CA LEU A 30 -7.97 0.60 -5.09
C LEU A 30 -7.55 1.04 -6.50
N VAL A 31 -6.33 1.56 -6.66
CA VAL A 31 -5.79 1.97 -7.97
C VAL A 31 -5.78 0.79 -8.93
N MET A 32 -5.30 -0.37 -8.50
CA MET A 32 -5.27 -1.57 -9.36
C MET A 32 -6.68 -2.00 -9.78
N VAL A 33 -7.65 -2.04 -8.86
CA VAL A 33 -9.04 -2.39 -9.16
C VAL A 33 -9.66 -1.42 -10.17
N VAL A 34 -9.41 -0.11 -10.02
CA VAL A 34 -9.91 0.90 -10.96
C VAL A 34 -9.27 0.73 -12.34
N MET A 35 -7.95 0.54 -12.43
CA MET A 35 -7.27 0.37 -13.71
C MET A 35 -7.72 -0.91 -14.43
N GLU A 36 -7.77 -2.04 -13.74
CA GLU A 36 -8.22 -3.29 -14.35
C GLU A 36 -9.71 -3.22 -14.73
N GLY A 37 -10.55 -2.56 -13.92
CA GLY A 37 -11.94 -2.28 -14.25
C GLY A 37 -12.11 -1.42 -15.51
N LEU A 38 -11.25 -0.40 -15.69
CA LEU A 38 -11.22 0.41 -16.92
C LEU A 38 -10.77 -0.40 -18.13
N TYR A 39 -9.79 -1.30 -17.98
CA TYR A 39 -9.41 -2.24 -19.03
C TYR A 39 -10.59 -3.12 -19.45
N LEU A 40 -11.26 -3.77 -18.49
CA LEU A 40 -12.42 -4.63 -18.77
C LEU A 40 -13.57 -3.89 -19.45
N ARG A 41 -13.78 -2.61 -19.12
CA ARG A 41 -14.84 -1.78 -19.71
C ARG A 41 -14.49 -1.24 -21.09
N THR A 42 -13.23 -0.88 -21.34
CA THR A 42 -12.82 -0.14 -22.55
C THR A 42 -12.07 -0.97 -23.57
N GLY A 43 -11.52 -2.12 -23.17
CA GLY A 43 -10.59 -2.91 -23.99
C GLY A 43 -9.24 -2.23 -24.24
N ASN A 44 -8.94 -1.11 -23.58
CA ASN A 44 -7.68 -0.40 -23.80
C ASN A 44 -6.55 -1.01 -22.96
N ASP A 45 -5.61 -1.67 -23.63
CA ASP A 45 -4.45 -2.34 -23.03
C ASP A 45 -3.54 -1.42 -22.19
N ALA A 46 -3.61 -0.10 -22.38
CA ALA A 46 -2.86 0.84 -21.52
C ALA A 46 -3.22 0.68 -20.05
N TYR A 47 -4.50 0.47 -19.74
CA TYR A 47 -4.97 0.28 -18.37
C TYR A 47 -4.51 -1.07 -17.78
N HIS A 48 -4.48 -2.13 -18.59
CA HIS A 48 -3.96 -3.43 -18.14
C HIS A 48 -2.46 -3.37 -17.83
N ARG A 49 -1.68 -2.67 -18.67
CA ARG A 49 -0.24 -2.41 -18.40
C ARG A 49 -0.03 -1.61 -17.12
N LEU A 50 -0.87 -0.60 -16.87
CA LEU A 50 -0.87 0.18 -15.63
C LEU A 50 -1.18 -0.69 -14.41
N ALA A 51 -2.25 -1.49 -14.46
CA ALA A 51 -2.62 -2.39 -13.37
C ALA A 51 -1.44 -3.33 -13.01
N ARG A 52 -0.81 -3.96 -14.02
CA ARG A 52 0.36 -4.83 -13.85
C ARG A 52 1.60 -4.12 -13.31
N PHE A 53 1.81 -2.85 -13.66
CA PHE A 53 2.89 -2.04 -13.10
C PHE A 53 2.68 -1.82 -11.60
N TRP A 54 1.49 -1.39 -11.21
CA TRP A 54 1.14 -1.14 -9.81
C TRP A 54 1.13 -2.43 -8.96
N THR A 55 0.80 -3.59 -9.54
CA THR A 55 0.91 -4.89 -8.85
C THR A 55 2.32 -5.19 -8.36
N LYS A 56 3.36 -4.83 -9.13
CA LYS A 56 4.75 -5.04 -8.70
C LYS A 56 5.09 -4.19 -7.48
N ILE A 57 4.65 -2.94 -7.47
CA ILE A 57 4.88 -2.02 -6.34
C ILE A 57 4.11 -2.50 -5.12
N PHE A 58 2.84 -2.88 -5.30
CA PHE A 58 2.02 -3.45 -4.23
C PHE A 58 2.68 -4.68 -3.60
N ALA A 59 3.19 -5.60 -4.42
CA ALA A 59 3.87 -6.81 -3.94
C ALA A 59 5.17 -6.52 -3.17
N LEU A 60 5.85 -5.40 -3.44
CA LEU A 60 7.02 -4.97 -2.67
C LEU A 60 6.64 -4.38 -1.30
N THR A 61 5.47 -3.76 -1.20
CA THR A 61 5.00 -3.07 0.00
C THR A 61 4.07 -3.91 0.87
N PHE A 62 3.53 -5.00 0.32
CA PHE A 62 2.60 -5.92 0.96
C PHE A 62 3.36 -7.17 1.41
N GLY A 63 3.83 -7.15 2.66
CA GLY A 63 4.58 -8.23 3.31
C GLY A 63 4.44 -8.16 4.83
#